data_AF-A0A290QH91-F1
#
_entry.id   AF-A0A290QH91-F1
#
_cell.length_a   1.000
_cell.length_b   1.000
_cell.length_c   1.000
_cell.angle_alpha   90.00
_cell.angle_beta   90.00
_cell.angle_gamma   90.00
#
_symmetry.space_group_name_H-M   'P 1'
#
loop_
_entity.id
_entity.type
_entity.pdbx_description
1 polymer ?
#
loop_
_entity_poly.entity_id
_entity_poly.type
_entity_poly.pdbx_seq_one_letter_code
_entity_poly.pdbx_strand_id
1 'polypeptide(L)'
;MKSRFTSFVFAAALCAACSLPLTAADLTLAQVKASSENWPNQIKLTEALDFGASGKFAAGTLVDFYGFENANVRFQHKGQLFLVEPELTDLVTRASRIADGQAAKEGWRGRTADYLTRKGQVVTASGFAPVGADAFRDDTLLVVYYGNSGCSFCAAAMPFMKQTLDLLEQRQPGRVRRVYIPSEGDTPAARAYARSLGAGWIVAPYGDQFMWGGLSELVPSAKNSVSFPALALVSPKGKFLAAGMREQSKTDSAAAVLKKLDEVLSAPSKSAALGVR
;
A
#
# COMPACT_ATOMS: atom_id res chain seq x y z
N MET A 1 -20.80 67.56 39.33
CA MET A 1 -20.77 66.18 39.88
C MET A 1 -19.81 65.35 39.03
N LYS A 2 -18.66 64.94 39.58
CA LYS A 2 -17.64 64.12 38.91
C LYS A 2 -17.87 62.66 39.31
N SER A 3 -18.35 61.83 38.39
CA SER A 3 -18.49 60.38 38.62
C SER A 3 -17.24 59.66 38.09
N ARG A 4 -16.59 58.89 38.97
CA ARG A 4 -15.40 58.07 38.68
C ARG A 4 -15.87 56.69 38.22
N PHE A 5 -15.46 56.26 37.03
CA PHE A 5 -15.59 54.86 36.59
C PHE A 5 -14.32 54.10 36.98
N THR A 6 -14.48 53.10 37.84
CA THR A 6 -13.43 52.19 38.29
C THR A 6 -13.40 50.98 37.35
N SER A 7 -12.34 50.84 36.56
CA SER A 7 -12.11 49.65 35.73
C SER A 7 -11.59 48.50 36.60
N PHE A 8 -12.32 47.39 36.65
CA PHE A 8 -11.82 46.11 37.17
C PHE A 8 -11.08 45.39 36.03
N VAL A 9 -9.76 45.29 36.16
CA VAL A 9 -8.92 44.43 35.33
C VAL A 9 -8.89 43.05 35.99
N PHE A 10 -9.59 42.07 35.41
CA PHE A 10 -9.41 40.66 35.77
C PHE A 10 -8.14 40.14 35.10
N ALA A 11 -7.09 39.92 35.90
CA ALA A 11 -5.91 39.18 35.48
C ALA A 11 -6.25 37.68 35.42
N ALA A 12 -6.49 37.17 34.21
CA ALA A 12 -6.54 35.74 33.97
C ALA A 12 -5.11 35.18 34.06
N ALA A 13 -4.77 34.56 35.18
CA ALA A 13 -3.55 33.79 35.32
C ALA A 13 -3.63 32.57 34.37
N LEU A 14 -2.90 32.64 33.25
CA LEU A 14 -2.61 31.46 32.43
C LEU A 14 -1.75 30.51 33.28
N CYS A 15 -2.37 29.48 33.84
CA CYS A 15 -1.67 28.24 34.16
C CYS A 15 -1.17 27.64 32.85
N ALA A 16 0.03 28.06 32.43
CA ALA A 16 0.86 27.29 31.52
C ALA A 16 1.30 26.03 32.28
N ALA A 17 0.41 25.04 32.35
CA ALA A 17 0.80 23.69 32.70
C ALA A 17 1.87 23.28 31.68
N CYS A 18 3.11 23.21 32.14
CA CYS A 18 4.17 22.51 31.44
C CYS A 18 3.70 21.07 31.22
N SER A 19 3.05 20.83 30.09
CA SER A 19 2.99 19.51 29.49
C SER A 19 4.44 19.15 29.19
N LEU A 20 5.13 18.54 30.17
CA LEU A 20 6.35 17.82 29.88
C LEU A 20 6.00 16.92 28.69
N PRO A 21 6.74 16.99 27.57
CA PRO A 21 6.53 16.03 26.51
C PRO A 21 6.67 14.68 27.19
N LEU A 22 5.60 13.87 27.20
CA LEU A 22 5.76 12.46 27.45
C LEU A 22 6.81 12.05 26.41
N THR A 23 8.03 11.81 26.85
CA THR A 23 9.03 11.10 26.05
C THR A 23 8.39 9.75 25.84
N ALA A 24 7.70 9.61 24.72
CA ALA A 24 7.11 8.35 24.34
C ALA A 24 8.25 7.34 24.39
N ALA A 25 8.04 6.27 25.16
CA ALA A 25 9.07 5.29 25.39
C ALA A 25 9.45 4.66 24.05
N ASP A 26 10.75 4.56 23.76
CA ASP A 26 11.25 3.83 22.61
C ASP A 26 10.56 2.46 22.55
N LEU A 27 9.98 2.13 21.40
CA LEU A 27 9.30 0.86 21.24
C LEU A 27 10.31 -0.27 21.36
N THR A 28 9.95 -1.33 22.05
CA THR A 28 10.66 -2.61 21.97
C THR A 28 10.33 -3.31 20.65
N LEU A 29 11.20 -4.23 20.20
CA LEU A 29 10.90 -5.08 19.04
C LEU A 29 9.57 -5.83 19.18
N ALA A 30 9.22 -6.28 20.39
CA ALA A 30 7.96 -6.97 20.66
C ALA A 30 6.75 -6.03 20.43
N GLN A 31 6.83 -4.78 20.88
CA GLN A 31 5.80 -3.77 20.62
C GLN A 31 5.72 -3.43 19.14
N VAL A 32 6.86 -3.30 18.44
CA VAL A 32 6.86 -3.11 16.98
C VAL A 32 6.13 -4.28 16.30
N LYS A 33 6.45 -5.55 16.63
CA LYS A 33 5.76 -6.73 16.07
C LYS A 33 4.24 -6.72 16.30
N ALA A 34 3.79 -6.22 17.45
CA ALA A 34 2.38 -6.16 17.79
C ALA A 34 1.61 -5.00 17.12
N SER A 35 2.32 -3.95 16.67
CA SER A 35 1.73 -2.71 16.14
C SER A 35 2.10 -2.45 14.69
N SER A 36 1.42 -3.12 13.76
CA SER A 36 1.61 -2.96 12.31
C SER A 36 1.37 -1.55 11.77
N GLU A 37 0.63 -0.73 12.50
CA GLU A 37 0.40 0.69 12.22
C GLU A 37 1.67 1.54 12.31
N ASN A 38 2.67 1.07 13.06
CA ASN A 38 3.96 1.75 13.25
C ASN A 38 5.07 1.18 12.36
N TRP A 39 4.77 0.22 11.50
CA TRP A 39 5.78 -0.37 10.62
C TRP A 39 6.19 0.64 9.54
N PRO A 40 7.50 0.89 9.35
CA PRO A 40 7.97 1.67 8.22
C PRO A 40 7.83 0.88 6.91
N ASN A 41 7.75 1.60 5.78
CA ASN A 41 7.77 1.02 4.44
C ASN A 41 9.17 0.54 4.06
N GLN A 42 10.19 1.30 4.50
CA GLN A 42 11.59 0.99 4.25
C GLN A 42 12.37 1.04 5.54
N ILE A 43 13.33 0.13 5.66
CA ILE A 43 14.31 0.12 6.73
C ILE A 43 15.69 0.29 6.13
N LYS A 44 16.60 0.86 6.91
CA LYS A 44 18.00 1.02 6.57
C LYS A 44 18.79 -0.11 7.21
N LEU A 45 19.58 -0.81 6.42
CA LEU A 45 20.59 -1.74 6.93
C LEU A 45 21.70 -0.95 7.62
N THR A 46 22.06 -1.32 8.84
CA THR A 46 23.09 -0.60 9.61
C THR A 46 24.50 -1.07 9.25
N GLU A 47 24.63 -2.28 8.73
CA GLU A 47 25.89 -2.92 8.34
C GLU A 47 25.84 -3.46 6.91
N ALA A 48 27.00 -3.84 6.38
CA ALA A 48 27.09 -4.52 5.10
C ALA A 48 26.73 -6.00 5.27
N LEU A 49 25.86 -6.52 4.40
CA LEU A 49 25.37 -7.90 4.45
C LEU A 49 25.71 -8.63 3.15
N ASP A 50 26.14 -9.89 3.27
CA ASP A 50 26.46 -10.75 2.13
C ASP A 50 25.60 -12.03 2.20
N PHE A 51 24.64 -12.15 1.28
CA PHE A 51 23.78 -13.32 1.11
C PHE A 51 24.28 -14.22 -0.04
N GLY A 52 25.56 -14.12 -0.39
CA GLY A 52 26.18 -14.89 -1.47
C GLY A 52 25.62 -14.51 -2.84
N ALA A 53 25.26 -15.52 -3.63
CA ALA A 53 24.72 -15.35 -4.98
C ALA A 53 23.38 -14.57 -5.00
N SER A 54 22.67 -14.54 -3.87
CA SER A 54 21.37 -13.86 -3.75
C SER A 54 21.52 -12.34 -3.63
N GLY A 55 22.67 -11.82 -3.19
CA GLY A 55 22.94 -10.39 -3.17
C GLY A 55 23.89 -9.93 -2.08
N LYS A 56 24.48 -8.75 -2.31
CA LYS A 56 25.31 -8.02 -1.35
C LYS A 56 24.74 -6.62 -1.14
N PHE A 57 24.68 -6.20 0.10
CA PHE A 57 24.10 -4.93 0.50
C PHE A 57 25.14 -4.13 1.29
N ALA A 58 25.32 -2.86 0.93
CA ALA A 58 26.19 -1.97 1.69
C ALA A 58 25.48 -1.48 2.97
N ALA A 59 26.24 -1.12 3.99
CA ALA A 59 25.71 -0.38 5.13
C ALA A 59 25.02 0.91 4.65
N GLY A 60 23.89 1.25 5.26
CA GLY A 60 23.07 2.39 4.87
C GLY A 60 22.09 2.12 3.72
N THR A 61 22.08 0.91 3.14
CA THR A 61 21.13 0.56 2.08
C THR A 61 19.69 0.59 2.61
N LEU A 62 18.80 1.30 1.92
CA LEU A 62 17.36 1.24 2.16
C LEU A 62 16.76 0.02 1.45
N VAL A 63 16.02 -0.80 2.19
CA VAL A 63 15.33 -1.99 1.69
C VAL A 63 13.85 -1.93 2.08
N ASP A 64 12.98 -2.56 1.28
CA ASP A 64 11.55 -2.55 1.57
C ASP A 64 11.23 -3.53 2.69
N PHE A 65 10.72 -3.02 3.81
CA PHE A 65 10.38 -3.85 4.95
C PHE A 65 9.13 -4.68 4.64
N TYR A 66 9.26 -5.99 4.81
CA TYR A 66 8.20 -6.94 4.51
C TYR A 66 7.53 -7.49 5.77
N GLY A 67 8.12 -7.36 6.95
CA GLY A 67 7.53 -7.87 8.19
C GLY A 67 8.51 -8.74 8.95
N PHE A 68 7.99 -9.76 9.64
CA PHE A 68 8.80 -10.62 10.49
C PHE A 68 8.64 -12.09 10.14
N GLU A 69 9.71 -12.83 10.35
CA GLU A 69 9.71 -14.29 10.31
C GLU A 69 10.49 -14.80 11.52
N ASN A 70 9.76 -15.39 12.47
CA ASN A 70 10.28 -15.74 13.79
C ASN A 70 10.87 -14.50 14.51
N ALA A 71 12.14 -14.58 14.92
CA ALA A 71 12.86 -13.48 15.53
C ALA A 71 13.29 -12.40 14.50
N ASN A 72 13.44 -12.77 13.24
CA ASN A 72 14.11 -11.98 12.21
C ASN A 72 13.19 -10.96 11.53
N VAL A 73 13.82 -9.88 11.08
CA VAL A 73 13.26 -8.91 10.14
C VAL A 73 13.33 -9.49 8.74
N ARG A 74 12.20 -9.44 8.03
CA ARG A 74 12.10 -9.81 6.62
C ARG A 74 12.02 -8.56 5.78
N PHE A 75 12.90 -8.45 4.79
CA PHE A 75 12.84 -7.38 3.80
C PHE A 75 12.84 -7.96 2.38
N GLN A 76 12.39 -7.14 1.45
CA GLN A 76 12.31 -7.47 0.04
C GLN A 76 13.34 -6.68 -0.76
N HIS A 77 14.01 -7.35 -1.70
CA HIS A 77 14.83 -6.70 -2.70
C HIS A 77 14.78 -7.48 -4.01
N LYS A 78 14.41 -6.81 -5.11
CA LYS A 78 14.39 -7.38 -6.48
C LYS A 78 13.66 -8.73 -6.59
N GLY A 79 12.47 -8.80 -6.01
CA GLY A 79 11.62 -10.01 -6.03
C GLY A 79 12.00 -11.09 -5.02
N GLN A 80 13.09 -10.91 -4.27
CA GLN A 80 13.56 -11.88 -3.28
C GLN A 80 13.33 -11.37 -1.86
N LEU A 81 13.21 -12.32 -0.93
CA LEU A 81 13.01 -12.05 0.48
C LEU A 81 14.25 -12.49 1.25
N PHE A 82 14.70 -11.60 2.12
CA PHE A 82 15.89 -11.78 2.94
C PHE A 82 15.48 -11.69 4.40
N LEU A 83 16.17 -12.47 5.23
CA LEU A 83 16.01 -12.45 6.68
C LEU A 83 17.27 -11.86 7.29
N VAL A 84 17.09 -10.96 8.25
CA VAL A 84 18.18 -10.33 8.97
C VAL A 84 17.79 -10.15 10.44
N GLU A 85 18.78 -10.18 11.32
CA GLU A 85 18.60 -9.84 12.72
C GLU A 85 18.12 -8.37 12.85
N PRO A 86 17.15 -8.08 13.72
CA PRO A 86 16.58 -6.73 13.87
C PRO A 86 17.62 -5.63 14.16
N GLU A 87 18.66 -5.94 14.94
CA GLU A 87 19.76 -5.04 15.31
C GLU A 87 20.61 -4.57 14.13
N LEU A 88 20.60 -5.31 13.02
CA LEU A 88 21.28 -4.94 11.77
C LEU A 88 20.43 -3.98 10.92
N THR A 89 19.39 -3.40 11.51
CA THR A 89 18.45 -2.49 10.85
C THR A 89 18.08 -1.32 11.77
N ASP A 90 17.58 -0.22 11.18
CA ASP A 90 17.01 0.90 11.94
C ASP A 90 15.51 0.74 12.26
N LEU A 91 14.95 -0.47 12.11
CA LEU A 91 13.51 -0.72 12.18
C LEU A 91 12.86 -0.18 13.45
N VAL A 92 13.42 -0.50 14.61
CA VAL A 92 12.85 -0.13 15.92
C VAL A 92 12.89 1.39 16.13
N THR A 93 14.01 2.01 15.78
CA THR A 93 14.17 3.47 15.84
C THR A 93 13.16 4.17 14.93
N ARG A 94 12.99 3.69 13.70
CA ARG A 94 12.03 4.29 12.75
C ARG A 94 10.59 4.07 13.19
N ALA A 95 10.25 2.88 13.69
CA ALA A 95 8.91 2.59 14.21
C ALA A 95 8.54 3.46 15.41
N SER A 96 9.49 3.71 16.32
CA SER A 96 9.28 4.62 17.47
C SER A 96 9.01 6.05 16.99
N ARG A 97 9.78 6.55 16.03
CA ARG A 97 9.53 7.88 15.43
C ARG A 97 8.16 7.99 14.76
N ILE A 98 7.67 6.91 14.14
CA ILE A 98 6.32 6.86 13.55
C ILE A 98 5.25 6.91 14.67
N ALA A 99 5.42 6.11 15.72
CA ALA A 99 4.51 6.07 16.86
C ALA A 99 4.40 7.44 17.55
N ASP A 100 5.51 8.17 17.60
CA ASP A 100 5.64 9.49 18.24
C ASP A 100 5.18 10.65 17.34
N GLY A 101 4.74 10.35 16.11
CA GLY A 101 4.36 11.36 15.12
C GLY A 101 5.53 12.21 14.60
N GLN A 102 6.77 11.82 14.90
CA GLN A 102 7.99 12.46 14.36
C GLN A 102 8.34 12.01 12.94
N ALA A 103 7.68 10.96 12.47
CA ALA A 103 7.69 10.52 11.08
C ALA A 103 6.25 10.35 10.60
N ALA A 104 6.02 10.54 9.31
CA ALA A 104 4.72 10.28 8.71
C ALA A 104 4.34 8.81 8.96
N LYS A 105 3.07 8.55 9.26
CA LYS A 105 2.57 7.17 9.33
C LYS A 105 2.71 6.53 7.97
N GLU A 106 3.68 5.63 7.87
CA GLU A 106 3.93 4.81 6.69
C GLU A 106 2.95 3.63 6.73
N GLY A 107 2.94 2.86 7.83
CA GLY A 107 1.97 1.80 8.14
C GLY A 107 1.98 0.63 7.14
N TRP A 108 1.75 -0.60 7.60
CA TRP A 108 1.62 -1.78 6.72
C TRP A 108 0.63 -1.57 5.55
N ARG A 109 -0.37 -0.73 5.77
CA ARG A 109 -1.39 -0.40 4.78
C ARG A 109 -0.94 0.76 3.86
N GLY A 110 -0.12 1.75 4.25
CA GLY A 110 0.29 2.86 3.38
C GLY A 110 1.18 2.50 2.17
N ARG A 111 1.54 1.22 2.01
CA ARG A 111 2.47 0.75 1.00
C ARG A 111 1.97 0.94 -0.42
N THR A 112 0.67 0.82 -0.73
CA THR A 112 0.29 0.66 -2.12
C THR A 112 0.61 1.86 -3.02
N ALA A 113 0.12 3.06 -2.68
CA ALA A 113 0.37 4.24 -3.49
C ALA A 113 1.86 4.62 -3.51
N ASP A 114 2.51 4.68 -2.35
CA ASP A 114 3.94 4.96 -2.23
C ASP A 114 4.78 3.98 -3.07
N TYR A 115 4.53 2.69 -2.92
CA TYR A 115 5.21 1.64 -3.66
C TYR A 115 5.01 1.78 -5.17
N LEU A 116 3.78 2.02 -5.62
CA LEU A 116 3.48 2.23 -7.03
C LEU A 116 4.13 3.51 -7.57
N THR A 117 4.23 4.57 -6.78
CA THR A 117 4.96 5.78 -7.16
C THR A 117 6.47 5.52 -7.25
N ARG A 118 7.05 4.78 -6.29
CA ARG A 118 8.50 4.50 -6.27
C ARG A 118 8.95 3.53 -7.34
N LYS A 119 8.14 2.52 -7.63
CA LYS A 119 8.56 1.39 -8.48
C LYS A 119 7.60 1.03 -9.60
N GLY A 120 6.34 1.44 -9.52
CA GLY A 120 5.35 1.15 -10.55
C GLY A 120 5.67 1.84 -11.87
N GLN A 121 5.14 1.29 -12.95
CA GLN A 121 5.24 1.88 -14.28
C GLN A 121 3.85 2.00 -14.91
N VAL A 122 3.52 3.15 -15.48
CA VAL A 122 2.30 3.33 -16.27
C VAL A 122 2.53 2.90 -17.71
N VAL A 123 1.60 2.14 -18.27
CA VAL A 123 1.57 1.79 -19.70
C VAL A 123 1.21 3.03 -20.51
N THR A 124 2.02 3.35 -21.51
CA THR A 124 1.86 4.47 -22.43
C THR A 124 1.81 3.98 -23.88
N ALA A 125 1.46 4.86 -24.82
CA ALA A 125 1.47 4.52 -26.25
C ALA A 125 2.86 4.08 -26.75
N SER A 126 3.94 4.61 -26.16
CA SER A 126 5.33 4.30 -26.54
C SER A 126 5.98 3.22 -25.68
N GLY A 127 5.34 2.74 -24.61
CA GLY A 127 5.92 1.74 -23.71
C GLY A 127 5.52 1.94 -22.25
N PHE A 128 6.50 2.15 -21.38
CA PHE A 128 6.31 2.28 -19.93
C PHE A 128 6.95 3.57 -19.44
N ALA A 129 6.27 4.27 -18.53
CA ALA A 129 6.80 5.46 -17.87
C ALA A 129 6.69 5.32 -16.35
N PRO A 130 7.51 6.02 -15.55
CA PRO A 130 7.34 6.07 -14.10
C PRO A 130 5.94 6.60 -13.71
N VAL A 131 5.42 6.14 -12.57
CA VAL A 131 4.19 6.69 -12.00
C VAL A 131 4.49 8.05 -11.36
N GLY A 132 3.68 9.06 -11.66
CA GLY A 132 3.83 10.40 -11.09
C GLY A 132 3.62 10.43 -9.57
N ALA A 133 4.28 11.36 -8.88
CA ALA A 133 4.12 11.55 -7.44
C ALA A 133 2.70 11.99 -7.04
N ASP A 134 1.98 12.62 -7.96
CA ASP A 134 0.60 13.09 -7.85
C ASP A 134 -0.43 12.11 -8.41
N ALA A 135 -0.01 10.90 -8.79
CA ALA A 135 -0.89 9.92 -9.44
C ALA A 135 -2.05 9.44 -8.53
N PHE A 136 -1.88 9.55 -7.21
CA PHE A 136 -2.81 9.07 -6.20
C PHE A 136 -3.23 10.20 -5.25
N ARG A 137 -4.52 10.48 -5.22
CA ARG A 137 -5.16 11.32 -4.18
C ARG A 137 -5.59 10.43 -3.02
N ASP A 138 -5.87 11.02 -1.85
CA ASP A 138 -6.35 10.28 -0.68
C ASP A 138 -7.65 9.50 -0.93
N ASP A 139 -8.49 9.96 -1.87
CA ASP A 139 -9.75 9.33 -2.25
C ASP A 139 -9.63 8.41 -3.47
N THR A 140 -8.41 8.20 -3.99
CA THR A 140 -8.18 7.32 -5.13
C THR A 140 -8.46 5.87 -4.76
N LEU A 141 -9.17 5.16 -5.61
CA LEU A 141 -9.42 3.73 -5.52
C LEU A 141 -8.57 2.99 -6.53
N LEU A 142 -7.84 1.99 -6.05
CA LEU A 142 -7.02 1.13 -6.86
C LEU A 142 -7.81 -0.15 -7.16
N VAL A 143 -8.11 -0.39 -8.42
CA VAL A 143 -8.61 -1.69 -8.86
C VAL A 143 -7.43 -2.52 -9.29
N VAL A 144 -7.08 -3.48 -8.44
CA VAL A 144 -5.90 -4.32 -8.56
C VAL A 144 -6.30 -5.63 -9.22
N TYR A 145 -5.70 -5.90 -10.36
CA TYR A 145 -5.83 -7.14 -11.10
C TYR A 145 -4.58 -7.99 -10.93
N TYR A 146 -4.76 -9.21 -10.43
CA TYR A 146 -3.70 -10.22 -10.32
C TYR A 146 -3.85 -11.21 -11.47
N GLY A 147 -2.77 -11.47 -12.21
CA GLY A 147 -2.84 -12.39 -13.34
C GLY A 147 -1.50 -12.66 -14.00
N ASN A 148 -1.53 -13.51 -15.01
CA ASN A 148 -0.37 -14.04 -15.72
C ASN A 148 -0.62 -14.01 -17.24
N SER A 149 0.41 -13.72 -18.02
CA SER A 149 0.36 -13.67 -19.48
C SER A 149 0.04 -15.02 -20.15
N GLY A 150 0.46 -16.13 -19.53
CA GLY A 150 0.17 -17.49 -19.98
C GLY A 150 -1.18 -18.06 -19.51
N CYS A 151 -1.97 -17.29 -18.76
CA CYS A 151 -3.25 -17.74 -18.21
C CYS A 151 -4.41 -17.41 -19.18
N SER A 152 -4.95 -18.42 -19.86
CA SER A 152 -6.06 -18.26 -20.82
C SER A 152 -7.31 -17.64 -20.18
N PHE A 153 -7.60 -17.99 -18.93
CA PHE A 153 -8.70 -17.39 -18.16
C PHE A 153 -8.47 -15.91 -17.85
N CYS A 154 -7.22 -15.53 -17.63
CA CYS A 154 -6.81 -14.16 -17.38
C CYS A 154 -7.05 -13.32 -18.64
N ALA A 155 -6.61 -13.81 -19.80
CA ALA A 155 -6.90 -13.20 -21.10
C ALA A 155 -8.42 -13.09 -21.38
N ALA A 156 -9.20 -14.12 -21.07
CA ALA A 156 -10.65 -14.13 -21.30
C ALA A 156 -11.42 -13.12 -20.43
N ALA A 157 -10.92 -12.79 -19.24
CA ALA A 157 -11.55 -11.82 -18.35
C ALA A 157 -11.29 -10.35 -18.77
N MET A 158 -10.24 -10.12 -19.56
CA MET A 158 -9.76 -8.76 -19.87
C MET A 158 -10.78 -7.85 -20.56
N PRO A 159 -11.52 -8.28 -21.60
CA PRO A 159 -12.47 -7.39 -22.27
C PRO A 159 -13.53 -6.85 -21.31
N PHE A 160 -14.09 -7.72 -20.46
CA PHE A 160 -15.09 -7.36 -19.46
C PHE A 160 -14.54 -6.39 -18.41
N MET A 161 -13.33 -6.67 -17.88
CA MET A 161 -12.68 -5.79 -16.91
C MET A 161 -12.37 -4.43 -17.51
N LYS A 162 -11.81 -4.39 -18.74
CA LYS A 162 -11.50 -3.15 -19.45
C LYS A 162 -12.77 -2.31 -19.64
N GLN A 163 -13.84 -2.90 -20.17
CA GLN A 163 -15.10 -2.19 -20.38
C GLN A 163 -15.64 -1.61 -19.06
N THR A 164 -15.65 -2.41 -17.99
CA THR A 164 -16.18 -1.94 -16.72
C THR A 164 -15.34 -0.83 -16.11
N LEU A 165 -14.02 -0.96 -16.15
CA LEU A 165 -13.11 0.05 -15.61
C LEU A 165 -13.14 1.35 -16.42
N ASP A 166 -13.30 1.26 -17.75
CA ASP A 166 -13.45 2.44 -18.60
C ASP A 166 -14.76 3.18 -18.26
N LEU A 167 -15.88 2.47 -18.04
CA LEU A 167 -17.14 3.07 -17.60
C LEU A 167 -17.03 3.73 -16.22
N LEU A 168 -16.31 3.10 -15.29
CA LEU A 168 -16.10 3.65 -13.95
C LEU A 168 -15.24 4.90 -13.98
N GLU A 169 -14.17 4.92 -14.77
CA GLU A 169 -13.33 6.11 -14.96
C GLU A 169 -14.14 7.26 -15.59
N GLN A 170 -15.02 6.97 -16.56
CA GLN A 170 -15.92 7.98 -17.13
C GLN A 170 -16.87 8.57 -16.08
N ARG A 171 -17.39 7.75 -15.17
CA ARG A 171 -18.29 8.20 -14.09
C ARG A 171 -17.55 8.93 -12.97
N GLN A 172 -16.29 8.57 -12.72
CA GLN A 172 -15.49 9.04 -11.58
C GLN A 172 -14.06 9.43 -12.02
N PRO A 173 -13.90 10.47 -12.86
CA PRO A 173 -12.62 10.78 -13.47
C PRO A 173 -11.51 11.01 -12.45
N GLY A 174 -10.38 10.31 -12.63
CA GLY A 174 -9.21 10.40 -11.78
C GLY A 174 -9.39 9.84 -10.37
N ARG A 175 -10.54 9.24 -10.03
CA ARG A 175 -10.73 8.56 -8.74
C ARG A 175 -10.40 7.09 -8.83
N VAL A 176 -10.39 6.48 -10.01
CA VAL A 176 -10.05 5.06 -10.19
C VAL A 176 -8.68 4.93 -10.86
N ARG A 177 -7.83 4.05 -10.33
CA ARG A 177 -6.57 3.65 -10.97
C ARG A 177 -6.56 2.15 -11.16
N ARG A 178 -6.18 1.73 -12.36
CA ARG A 178 -6.10 0.33 -12.75
C ARG A 178 -4.69 -0.14 -12.48
N VAL A 179 -4.53 -1.15 -11.64
CA VAL A 179 -3.23 -1.70 -11.27
C VAL A 179 -3.18 -3.14 -11.72
N TYR A 180 -2.16 -3.50 -12.49
CA TYR A 180 -1.85 -4.88 -12.83
C TYR A 180 -0.67 -5.36 -12.00
N ILE A 181 -0.85 -6.50 -11.34
CA ILE A 181 0.20 -7.20 -10.61
C ILE A 181 0.47 -8.52 -11.34
N PRO A 182 1.59 -8.58 -12.07
CA PRO A 182 2.01 -9.80 -12.73
C PRO A 182 2.47 -10.82 -11.68
N SER A 183 2.06 -12.07 -11.86
CA SER A 183 2.56 -13.19 -11.05
C SER A 183 3.77 -13.88 -11.64
N GLU A 184 4.09 -13.59 -12.89
CA GLU A 184 5.34 -14.00 -13.51
C GLU A 184 6.41 -12.93 -13.30
N GLY A 185 7.68 -13.37 -13.35
CA GLY A 185 8.82 -12.46 -13.28
C GLY A 185 8.88 -11.48 -14.46
N ASP A 186 9.88 -10.60 -14.43
CA ASP A 186 10.08 -9.57 -15.45
C ASP A 186 10.49 -10.19 -16.79
N THR A 187 9.51 -10.58 -17.58
CA THR A 187 9.71 -11.20 -18.90
C THR A 187 9.11 -10.34 -20.00
N PRO A 188 9.62 -10.44 -21.24
CA PRO A 188 9.00 -9.81 -22.40
C PRO A 188 7.51 -10.16 -22.54
N ALA A 189 7.10 -11.38 -22.17
CA ALA A 189 5.70 -11.81 -22.21
C ALA A 189 4.81 -11.02 -21.24
N ALA A 190 5.27 -10.86 -20.00
CA ALA A 190 4.56 -10.09 -18.97
C ALA A 190 4.40 -8.62 -19.36
N ARG A 191 5.42 -8.03 -19.98
CA ARG A 191 5.38 -6.66 -20.52
C ARG A 191 4.44 -6.53 -21.72
N ALA A 192 4.46 -7.49 -22.64
CA ALA A 192 3.55 -7.52 -23.78
C ALA A 192 2.10 -7.66 -23.32
N TYR A 193 1.84 -8.51 -22.33
CA TYR A 193 0.52 -8.67 -21.73
C TYR A 193 0.06 -7.38 -21.03
N ALA A 194 0.92 -6.75 -20.23
CA ALA A 194 0.59 -5.46 -19.62
C ALA A 194 0.23 -4.37 -20.66
N ARG A 195 0.93 -4.34 -21.80
CA ARG A 195 0.59 -3.43 -22.91
C ARG A 195 -0.75 -3.76 -23.55
N SER A 196 -1.11 -5.04 -23.67
CA SER A 196 -2.40 -5.45 -24.25
C SER A 196 -3.60 -5.05 -23.38
N LEU A 197 -3.38 -4.76 -22.09
CA LEU A 197 -4.40 -4.16 -21.20
C LEU A 197 -4.78 -2.72 -21.63
N GLY A 198 -3.88 -2.03 -22.35
CA GLY A 198 -4.05 -0.68 -22.85
C GLY A 198 -3.35 0.40 -22.02
N ALA A 199 -3.30 1.62 -22.56
CA ALA A 199 -2.66 2.76 -21.90
C ALA A 199 -3.37 3.14 -20.59
N GLY A 200 -2.57 3.62 -19.63
CA GLY A 200 -3.03 4.09 -18.31
C GLY A 200 -3.18 2.98 -17.27
N TRP A 201 -2.82 1.74 -17.57
CA TRP A 201 -2.62 0.72 -16.54
C TRP A 201 -1.31 0.96 -15.80
N ILE A 202 -1.35 0.89 -14.48
CA ILE A 202 -0.15 0.91 -13.64
C ILE A 202 0.27 -0.54 -13.43
N VAL A 203 1.51 -0.85 -13.71
CA VAL A 203 2.09 -2.18 -13.56
C VAL A 203 3.01 -2.14 -12.34
N ALA A 204 2.73 -2.98 -11.35
CA ALA A 204 3.65 -3.18 -10.25
C ALA A 204 4.92 -3.88 -10.74
N PRO A 205 6.10 -3.62 -10.14
CA PRO A 205 7.31 -4.36 -10.42
C PRO A 205 7.09 -5.86 -10.36
N TYR A 206 7.60 -6.53 -11.39
CA TYR A 206 7.59 -7.98 -11.48
C TYR A 206 8.38 -8.60 -10.32
N GLY A 207 7.85 -9.68 -9.74
CA GLY A 207 8.51 -10.40 -8.63
C GLY A 207 8.25 -9.82 -7.24
N ASP A 208 7.74 -8.59 -7.12
CA ASP A 208 7.39 -7.97 -5.82
C ASP A 208 5.97 -8.36 -5.35
N GLN A 209 5.43 -9.48 -5.85
CA GLN A 209 4.12 -10.04 -5.51
C GLN A 209 3.87 -10.17 -4.00
N PHE A 210 4.93 -10.37 -3.22
CA PHE A 210 4.85 -10.46 -1.76
C PHE A 210 4.34 -9.17 -1.14
N MET A 211 4.71 -7.99 -1.67
CA MET A 211 4.29 -6.67 -1.16
C MET A 211 2.76 -6.45 -1.20
N TRP A 212 2.02 -7.38 -1.81
CA TRP A 212 0.57 -7.35 -1.97
C TRP A 212 -0.15 -8.48 -1.23
N GLY A 213 0.49 -9.07 -0.21
CA GLY A 213 0.01 -10.22 0.57
C GLY A 213 -1.34 -10.06 1.30
N GLY A 214 -1.91 -8.84 1.36
CA GLY A 214 -3.23 -8.59 1.95
C GLY A 214 -4.40 -9.25 1.20
N LEU A 215 -4.20 -9.70 -0.05
CA LEU A 215 -5.24 -10.45 -0.77
C LEU A 215 -5.62 -11.74 -0.03
N SER A 216 -4.64 -12.41 0.58
CA SER A 216 -4.87 -13.63 1.37
C SER A 216 -5.63 -13.38 2.68
N GLU A 217 -5.66 -12.14 3.18
CA GLU A 217 -6.45 -11.76 4.36
C GLU A 217 -7.94 -11.67 4.02
N LEU A 218 -8.29 -11.12 2.85
CA LEU A 218 -9.68 -11.02 2.39
C LEU A 218 -10.20 -12.32 1.76
N VAL A 219 -9.30 -13.04 1.09
CA VAL A 219 -9.62 -14.29 0.42
C VAL A 219 -8.63 -15.34 0.94
N PRO A 220 -8.96 -16.08 2.00
CA PRO A 220 -8.02 -17.04 2.61
C PRO A 220 -7.46 -18.09 1.65
N SER A 221 -8.20 -18.44 0.60
CA SER A 221 -7.75 -19.34 -0.47
C SER A 221 -6.79 -18.69 -1.47
N ALA A 222 -6.61 -17.37 -1.40
CA ALA A 222 -5.70 -16.61 -2.25
C ALA A 222 -4.23 -16.71 -1.85
N LYS A 223 -3.87 -17.55 -0.87
CA LYS A 223 -2.47 -17.89 -0.59
C LYS A 223 -1.74 -18.44 -1.84
N ASN A 224 -2.50 -18.98 -2.80
CA ASN A 224 -2.01 -19.42 -4.12
C ASN A 224 -2.57 -18.59 -5.29
N SER A 225 -3.21 -17.44 -5.05
CA SER A 225 -3.96 -16.67 -6.07
C SER A 225 -3.10 -15.96 -7.10
N VAL A 226 -1.79 -15.91 -6.93
CA VAL A 226 -0.91 -15.32 -7.95
C VAL A 226 -1.12 -16.02 -9.31
N SER A 227 -1.54 -17.28 -9.31
CA SER A 227 -1.85 -18.03 -10.53
C SER A 227 -3.28 -17.85 -11.08
N PHE A 228 -4.17 -17.14 -10.38
CA PHE A 228 -5.59 -17.06 -10.73
C PHE A 228 -6.03 -15.61 -10.92
N PRO A 229 -6.96 -15.34 -11.86
CA PRO A 229 -7.48 -13.99 -12.04
C PRO A 229 -8.24 -13.57 -10.77
N ALA A 230 -7.68 -12.60 -10.07
CA ALA A 230 -8.28 -11.99 -8.89
C ALA A 230 -8.42 -10.49 -9.11
N LEU A 231 -9.50 -9.92 -8.57
CA LEU A 231 -9.72 -8.49 -8.49
C LEU A 231 -9.80 -8.07 -7.04
N ALA A 232 -9.10 -7.01 -6.69
CA ALA A 232 -9.22 -6.37 -5.39
C ALA A 232 -9.46 -4.88 -5.55
N LEU A 233 -10.28 -4.33 -4.66
CA LEU A 233 -10.44 -2.90 -4.47
C LEU A 233 -9.58 -2.47 -3.28
N VAL A 234 -8.66 -1.55 -3.51
CA VAL A 234 -7.66 -1.15 -2.52
C VAL A 234 -7.60 0.38 -2.43
N SER A 235 -7.55 0.92 -1.22
CA SER A 235 -7.30 2.36 -1.01
C SER A 235 -5.84 2.74 -1.34
N PRO A 236 -5.48 4.02 -1.47
CA PRO A 236 -4.08 4.43 -1.70
C PRO A 236 -3.20 4.00 -0.52
N LYS A 237 -3.81 4.03 0.67
CA LYS A 237 -3.25 3.52 1.92
C LYS A 237 -3.45 2.02 2.07
N GLY A 238 -3.48 1.23 0.99
CA GLY A 238 -3.40 -0.25 0.96
C GLY A 238 -4.42 -1.04 1.79
N LYS A 239 -5.44 -0.38 2.35
CA LYS A 239 -6.62 -1.04 2.92
C LYS A 239 -7.40 -1.71 1.78
N PHE A 240 -7.58 -3.03 1.87
CA PHE A 240 -8.46 -3.74 0.98
C PHE A 240 -9.93 -3.49 1.39
N LEU A 241 -10.76 -3.16 0.41
CA LEU A 241 -12.18 -2.84 0.59
C LEU A 241 -13.09 -3.96 0.09
N ALA A 242 -12.63 -4.70 -0.92
CA ALA A 242 -13.30 -5.85 -1.51
C ALA A 242 -12.28 -6.70 -2.26
N ALA A 243 -12.55 -7.99 -2.41
CA ALA A 243 -11.79 -8.85 -3.31
C ALA A 243 -12.68 -9.99 -3.82
N GLY A 244 -12.38 -10.47 -5.02
CA GLY A 244 -13.11 -11.56 -5.65
C GLY A 244 -12.20 -12.35 -6.59
N MET A 245 -12.50 -13.64 -6.68
CA MET A 245 -11.77 -14.60 -7.49
C MET A 245 -12.78 -15.43 -8.28
N ARG A 246 -12.40 -15.80 -9.51
CA ARG A 246 -13.32 -16.51 -10.42
C ARG A 246 -13.60 -17.96 -10.01
N GLU A 247 -12.72 -18.61 -9.25
CA GLU A 247 -12.64 -20.08 -9.28
C GLU A 247 -12.92 -20.82 -7.97
N GLN A 248 -13.53 -20.19 -6.97
CA GLN A 248 -14.05 -20.93 -5.83
C GLN A 248 -15.48 -20.53 -5.52
N SER A 249 -16.34 -21.53 -5.28
CA SER A 249 -17.74 -21.40 -4.87
C SER A 249 -17.97 -20.62 -3.56
N LYS A 250 -16.91 -20.01 -3.00
CA LYS A 250 -16.88 -19.25 -1.74
C LYS A 250 -16.26 -17.86 -1.88
N THR A 251 -15.85 -17.43 -3.07
CA THR A 251 -15.34 -16.07 -3.33
C THR A 251 -16.32 -15.28 -4.17
N ASP A 252 -16.48 -13.99 -3.85
CA ASP A 252 -17.29 -13.08 -4.65
C ASP A 252 -16.85 -13.10 -6.12
N SER A 253 -17.82 -13.18 -7.03
CA SER A 253 -17.55 -13.15 -8.47
C SER A 253 -16.95 -11.79 -8.86
N ALA A 254 -16.30 -11.70 -10.01
CA ALA A 254 -15.85 -10.40 -10.55
C ALA A 254 -16.99 -9.37 -10.61
N ALA A 255 -18.22 -9.81 -10.92
CA ALA A 255 -19.40 -8.96 -10.89
C ALA A 255 -19.73 -8.44 -9.48
N ALA A 256 -19.53 -9.24 -8.43
CA ALA A 256 -19.72 -8.81 -7.05
C ALA A 256 -18.67 -7.78 -6.59
N VAL A 257 -17.40 -7.94 -6.99
CA VAL A 257 -16.36 -6.92 -6.74
C VAL A 257 -16.72 -5.59 -7.42
N LEU A 258 -17.20 -5.65 -8.66
CA LEU A 258 -17.61 -4.48 -9.42
C LEU A 258 -18.86 -3.82 -8.83
N LYS A 259 -19.83 -4.61 -8.36
CA LYS A 259 -20.95 -4.09 -7.58
C LYS A 259 -20.47 -3.40 -6.31
N LYS A 260 -19.50 -3.99 -5.58
CA LYS A 260 -18.96 -3.38 -4.37
C LYS A 260 -18.23 -2.07 -4.66
N LEU A 261 -17.53 -1.99 -5.79
CA LEU A 261 -16.93 -0.76 -6.27
C LEU A 261 -17.98 0.31 -6.56
N ASP A 262 -19.07 -0.04 -7.23
CA ASP A 262 -20.19 0.88 -7.49
C ASP A 262 -20.85 1.38 -6.19
N GLU A 263 -21.03 0.50 -5.20
CA GLU A 263 -21.51 0.85 -3.85
C GLU A 263 -20.58 1.86 -3.15
N VAL A 264 -19.26 1.61 -3.16
CA VAL A 264 -18.26 2.50 -2.54
C VAL A 264 -18.21 3.85 -3.24
N LEU A 265 -18.34 3.87 -4.57
CA LEU A 265 -18.33 5.11 -5.36
C LEU A 265 -19.62 5.93 -5.20
N SER A 266 -20.75 5.26 -4.96
CA SER A 266 -22.07 5.90 -4.80
C SER A 266 -22.35 6.39 -3.38
N ALA A 267 -21.54 5.98 -2.39
CA ALA A 267 -21.66 6.46 -1.02
C ALA A 267 -21.38 7.98 -0.93
N PRO A 268 -22.18 8.77 -0.18
CA PRO A 268 -21.93 10.20 0.00
C PRO A 268 -20.51 10.44 0.51
N SER A 269 -19.80 11.42 -0.08
CA SER A 269 -18.39 11.72 0.20
C SER A 269 -18.08 12.02 1.68
N LYS A 270 -19.09 12.36 2.50
CA LYS A 270 -18.93 12.51 3.96
C LYS A 270 -18.71 11.19 4.71
N SER A 271 -18.91 10.05 4.05
CA SER A 271 -18.50 8.71 4.50
C SER A 271 -17.23 8.20 3.79
N ALA A 272 -16.65 8.99 2.87
CA ALA A 272 -15.38 8.68 2.20
C ALA A 272 -14.15 8.97 3.07
N ALA A 273 -14.35 9.49 4.29
CA ALA A 273 -13.48 9.17 5.40
C ALA A 273 -13.69 7.69 5.74
N LEU A 274 -12.96 6.80 5.07
CA LEU A 274 -12.80 5.40 5.46
C LEU A 274 -12.65 5.33 6.98
N GLY A 275 -13.72 4.89 7.67
CA GLY A 275 -13.93 5.08 9.10
C GLY A 275 -12.67 4.93 9.97
N VAL A 276 -12.28 6.04 10.57
CA VAL A 276 -11.50 6.10 11.80
C VAL A 276 -12.49 5.79 12.93
N ARG A 277 -12.45 4.56 13.43
CA ARG A 277 -12.69 4.26 14.83
C ARG A 277 -11.46 3.54 15.32
#